data_AF-A0A0U9HLE3-F1
#
_entry.id   AF-A0A0U9HLE3-F1
#
_cell.length_a   1.000
_cell.length_b   1.000
_cell.length_c   1.000
_cell.angle_alpha   90.00
_cell.angle_beta   90.00
_cell.angle_gamma   90.00
#
_symmetry.space_group_name_H-M   'P 1'
#
loop_
_entity.id
_entity.type
_entity.pdbx_description
1 polymer ?
#
loop_
_entity_poly.entity_id
_entity_poly.type
_entity_poly.pdbx_seq_one_letter_code
_entity_poly.pdbx_strand_id
1 'polypeptide(L)'
;MKKEMEDMLAHILSEDFVQQYLSRWSGYVWPSSFVRNPHALSGTLRDRFLARLHENRLILEGTLLEPRPARYKDAWGDIAPLQSVFHGTPEANVDCILRQGLLPERRRSGTWDWFGGSPAAAKPFKKLLVFLVLHAGGAAATAALSSQWKENLGHVTLKCASYQLPVGTVELAKFAGF
;
A
#
# COMPACT_ATOMS: atom_id res chain seq x y z
N MET A 1 -2.11 0.45 22.73
CA MET A 1 -2.30 1.15 21.44
C MET A 1 -1.04 1.19 20.58
N LYS A 2 0.09 1.81 20.97
CA LYS A 2 1.33 1.79 20.15
C LYS A 2 1.82 0.39 19.80
N LYS A 3 2.03 -0.42 20.84
CA LYS A 3 2.43 -1.82 20.70
C LYS A 3 1.47 -2.65 19.85
N GLU A 4 0.16 -2.47 20.03
CA GLU A 4 -0.86 -3.17 19.25
C GLU A 4 -0.79 -2.89 17.75
N MET A 5 -0.52 -1.64 17.36
CA MET A 5 -0.40 -1.25 15.95
C MET A 5 0.94 -1.70 15.36
N GLU A 6 2.00 -1.75 16.18
CA GLU A 6 3.28 -2.36 15.81
C GLU A 6 3.13 -3.87 15.59
N ASP A 7 2.44 -4.57 16.49
CA ASP A 7 2.18 -6.01 16.41
C ASP A 7 1.30 -6.33 15.19
N MET A 8 0.25 -5.53 14.96
CA MET A 8 -0.57 -5.64 13.76
C MET A 8 0.28 -5.46 12.50
N LEU A 9 1.02 -4.35 12.38
CA LEU A 9 1.87 -4.09 11.21
C LEU A 9 2.91 -5.20 11.01
N ALA A 10 3.49 -5.73 12.08
CA ALA A 10 4.41 -6.86 12.01
C ALA A 10 3.74 -8.13 11.46
N HIS A 11 2.52 -8.43 11.91
CA HIS A 11 1.70 -9.52 11.37
C HIS A 11 1.39 -9.29 9.88
N ILE A 12 1.01 -8.08 9.50
CA ILE A 12 0.68 -7.73 8.10
C ILE A 12 1.85 -7.99 7.17
N LEU A 13 3.02 -7.54 7.62
CA LEU A 13 4.24 -7.61 6.86
C LEU A 13 4.91 -8.98 6.95
N SER A 14 4.38 -9.92 7.75
CA SER A 14 4.93 -11.26 7.89
C SER A 14 4.96 -11.98 6.54
N GLU A 15 5.97 -12.84 6.38
CA GLU A 15 6.17 -13.54 5.11
C GLU A 15 4.97 -14.41 4.75
N ASP A 16 4.45 -15.16 5.72
CA ASP A 16 3.25 -16.00 5.55
C ASP A 16 2.04 -15.19 5.09
N PHE A 17 1.79 -14.04 5.71
CA PHE A 17 0.66 -13.20 5.33
C PHE A 17 0.83 -12.66 3.90
N VAL A 18 2.00 -12.13 3.58
CA VAL A 18 2.26 -11.57 2.25
C VAL A 18 2.17 -12.66 1.17
N GLN A 19 2.70 -13.85 1.44
CA GLN A 19 2.60 -15.00 0.54
C GLN A 19 1.15 -15.44 0.34
N GLN A 20 0.34 -15.50 1.41
CA GLN A 20 -1.07 -15.81 1.31
C GLN A 20 -1.84 -14.77 0.48
N TYR A 21 -1.53 -13.49 0.67
CA TYR A 21 -2.11 -12.40 -0.13
C TYR A 21 -1.73 -12.54 -1.62
N LEU A 22 -0.44 -12.72 -1.92
CA LEU A 22 0.06 -12.85 -3.30
C LEU A 22 -0.46 -14.11 -4.00
N SER A 23 -0.72 -15.19 -3.26
CA SER A 23 -1.28 -16.43 -3.80
C SER A 23 -2.66 -16.26 -4.43
N ARG A 24 -3.44 -15.26 -3.98
CA ARG A 24 -4.72 -14.86 -4.61
C ARG A 24 -4.54 -14.36 -6.05
N TRP A 25 -3.32 -13.97 -6.39
CA TRP A 25 -2.92 -13.42 -7.68
C TRP A 25 -2.00 -14.36 -8.47
N SER A 26 -1.93 -15.64 -8.12
CA SER A 26 -1.01 -16.63 -8.75
C SER A 26 -1.17 -16.77 -10.27
N GLY A 27 -2.31 -16.38 -10.85
CA GLY A 27 -2.50 -16.28 -12.30
C GLY A 27 -1.82 -15.07 -12.96
N TYR A 28 -1.34 -14.10 -12.18
CA TYR A 28 -0.76 -12.83 -12.64
C TYR A 28 0.67 -12.61 -12.15
N VAL A 29 1.03 -13.07 -10.95
CA VAL A 29 2.37 -12.96 -10.35
C VAL A 29 2.86 -14.33 -9.91
N TRP A 30 4.18 -14.49 -9.73
CA TRP A 30 4.75 -15.67 -9.07
C TRP A 30 4.96 -15.37 -7.57
N PRO A 31 4.11 -15.86 -6.64
CA PRO A 31 4.25 -15.53 -5.21
C PRO A 31 5.61 -15.91 -4.63
N SER A 32 6.17 -17.04 -5.09
CA SER A 32 7.51 -17.50 -4.71
C SER A 32 8.66 -16.58 -5.12
N SER A 33 8.42 -15.65 -6.06
CA SER A 33 9.41 -14.63 -6.46
C SER A 33 9.43 -13.42 -5.53
N PHE A 34 8.58 -13.40 -4.49
CA PHE A 34 8.49 -12.26 -3.60
C PHE A 34 9.81 -12.04 -2.85
N VAL A 35 10.35 -10.82 -2.99
CA VAL A 35 11.52 -10.36 -2.24
C VAL A 35 11.07 -9.28 -1.27
N ARG A 36 11.17 -9.57 0.02
CA ARG A 36 10.76 -8.68 1.10
C ARG A 36 11.69 -7.46 1.19
N ASN A 37 11.11 -6.29 1.46
CA ASN A 37 11.87 -5.08 1.73
C ASN A 37 12.28 -5.02 3.22
N PRO A 38 13.59 -5.08 3.56
CA PRO A 38 14.02 -4.97 4.96
C PRO A 38 13.68 -3.60 5.59
N HIS A 39 13.60 -2.54 4.78
CA HIS A 39 13.23 -1.20 5.24
C HIS A 39 11.74 -1.04 5.56
N ALA A 40 10.89 -2.00 5.18
CA ALA A 40 9.49 -2.04 5.61
C ALA A 40 9.35 -2.49 7.08
N LEU A 41 10.36 -3.20 7.60
CA LEU A 41 10.34 -3.81 8.93
C LEU A 41 11.03 -2.95 9.97
N SER A 42 11.82 -1.97 9.55
CA SER A 42 12.60 -1.11 10.44
C SER A 42 12.99 0.21 9.77
N GLY A 43 13.25 1.22 10.58
CA GLY A 43 13.75 2.52 10.14
C GLY A 43 12.68 3.50 9.67
N THR A 44 13.13 4.59 9.07
CA THR A 44 12.34 5.80 8.84
C THR A 44 11.06 5.58 8.02
N LEU A 45 11.08 4.65 7.05
CA LEU A 45 9.91 4.33 6.24
C LEU A 45 8.78 3.72 7.09
N ARG A 46 9.12 2.68 7.86
CA ARG A 46 8.20 2.04 8.80
C ARG A 46 7.70 3.04 9.82
N ASP A 47 8.60 3.81 10.43
CA ASP A 47 8.25 4.72 11.53
C ASP A 47 7.32 5.84 11.05
N ARG A 48 7.55 6.38 9.84
CA ARG A 48 6.66 7.35 9.20
C ARG A 48 5.27 6.78 8.91
N PHE A 49 5.21 5.55 8.39
CA PHE A 49 3.95 4.88 8.08
C PHE A 49 3.16 4.57 9.36
N LEU A 50 3.84 4.03 10.38
CA LEU A 50 3.25 3.70 11.68
C LEU A 50 2.71 4.95 12.39
N ALA A 51 3.45 6.06 12.36
CA ALA A 51 2.96 7.34 12.89
C ALA A 51 1.66 7.78 12.21
N ARG A 52 1.57 7.62 10.87
CA ARG A 52 0.36 7.98 10.13
C ARG A 52 -0.80 7.04 10.42
N LEU A 53 -0.52 5.76 10.58
CA LEU A 53 -1.50 4.76 11.00
C LEU A 53 -2.07 5.10 12.37
N HIS A 54 -1.21 5.48 13.32
CA HIS A 54 -1.60 5.97 14.65
C HIS A 54 -2.55 7.16 14.60
N GLU A 55 -2.19 8.19 13.84
CA GLU A 55 -3.01 9.38 13.68
C GLU A 55 -4.39 9.03 13.09
N ASN A 56 -4.43 8.18 12.06
CA ASN A 56 -5.70 7.76 11.44
C ASN A 56 -6.58 6.98 12.42
N ARG A 57 -6.01 6.10 13.24
CA ARG A 57 -6.79 5.37 14.24
C ARG A 57 -7.37 6.28 15.30
N LEU A 58 -6.60 7.24 15.81
CA LEU A 58 -7.08 8.25 16.76
C LEU A 58 -8.23 9.07 16.19
N ILE A 59 -8.14 9.47 14.92
CA ILE A 59 -9.23 10.18 14.24
C ILE A 59 -10.48 9.29 14.16
N LEU A 60 -10.34 8.01 13.81
CA LEU A 60 -11.46 7.08 13.71
C LEU A 60 -12.11 6.78 15.06
N GLU A 61 -11.34 6.64 16.13
CA GLU A 61 -11.85 6.40 17.49
C GLU A 61 -12.51 7.67 18.07
N GLY A 62 -12.02 8.86 17.73
CA GLY A 62 -12.61 10.14 18.12
C GLY A 62 -13.83 10.56 17.29
N THR A 63 -14.04 9.95 16.12
CA THR A 63 -15.18 10.23 15.24
C THR A 63 -16.07 9.00 15.17
N LEU A 64 -17.09 8.91 16.04
CA LEU A 64 -18.19 7.95 15.90
C LEU A 64 -18.90 8.20 14.56
N LEU A 65 -18.48 7.54 13.49
CA LEU A 65 -19.11 7.62 12.18
C LEU A 65 -19.77 6.29 11.87
N GLU A 66 -21.10 6.36 11.79
CA GLU A 66 -22.08 5.62 10.96
C GLU A 66 -21.62 4.33 10.25
N PRO A 67 -22.54 3.35 10.07
CA PRO A 67 -22.21 2.02 9.56
C PRO A 67 -21.52 2.10 8.20
N ARG A 68 -20.26 1.65 8.14
CA ARG A 68 -19.52 1.59 6.87
C ARG A 68 -20.16 0.54 5.95
N PRO A 69 -20.28 0.81 4.64
CA PRO A 69 -20.82 -0.16 3.70
C PRO A 69 -19.98 -1.46 3.70
N ALA A 70 -20.66 -2.61 3.73
CA ALA A 70 -20.10 -3.94 4.00
C ALA A 70 -19.06 -4.50 2.99
N ARG A 71 -18.53 -3.67 2.07
CA ARG A 71 -17.57 -4.08 1.03
C ARG A 71 -16.10 -4.09 1.48
N TYR A 72 -15.81 -3.70 2.72
CA TYR A 72 -14.45 -3.57 3.28
C TYR A 72 -13.97 -4.78 4.11
N LYS A 73 -14.55 -5.96 3.90
CA LYS A 73 -14.11 -7.20 4.55
C LYS A 73 -13.08 -7.94 3.69
N ASP A 74 -11.94 -7.31 3.47
CA ASP A 74 -10.71 -8.07 3.38
C ASP A 74 -10.25 -8.39 4.82
N ALA A 75 -9.32 -9.33 5.02
CA ALA A 75 -8.92 -9.90 6.33
C ALA A 75 -8.37 -8.90 7.40
N TRP A 76 -8.57 -7.60 7.21
CA TRP A 76 -8.01 -6.45 7.94
C TRP A 76 -9.06 -5.62 8.70
N GLY A 77 -10.24 -6.20 8.95
CA GLY A 77 -11.53 -5.51 9.04
C GLY A 77 -11.81 -4.47 10.13
N ASP A 78 -10.95 -4.22 11.13
CA ASP A 78 -11.34 -3.35 12.27
C ASP A 78 -10.41 -2.16 12.57
N ILE A 79 -9.29 -2.01 11.85
CA ILE A 79 -8.34 -0.90 12.08
C ILE A 79 -8.05 -0.27 10.72
N ALA A 80 -8.42 1.01 10.56
CA ALA A 80 -8.18 1.92 9.41
C ALA A 80 -7.78 1.23 8.08
N PRO A 81 -8.62 1.25 7.02
CA PRO A 81 -8.50 0.26 5.94
C PRO A 81 -7.09 0.25 5.35
N LEU A 82 -6.33 -0.80 5.68
CA LEU A 82 -5.04 -1.07 5.09
C LEU A 82 -5.28 -1.91 3.85
N GLN A 83 -4.65 -1.52 2.74
CA GLN A 83 -4.80 -2.22 1.47
C GLN A 83 -3.43 -2.54 0.89
N SER A 84 -3.26 -3.76 0.40
CA SER A 84 -2.11 -4.11 -0.43
C SER A 84 -2.40 -3.76 -1.89
N VAL A 85 -1.46 -3.05 -2.52
CA VAL A 85 -1.55 -2.57 -3.91
C VAL A 85 -0.23 -2.79 -4.65
N PHE A 86 -0.26 -2.67 -5.97
CA PHE A 86 0.89 -2.91 -6.86
C PHE A 86 1.32 -1.62 -7.54
N HIS A 87 2.63 -1.45 -7.74
CA HIS A 87 3.19 -0.35 -8.51
C HIS A 87 4.22 -0.85 -9.51
N GLY A 88 4.06 -0.47 -10.77
CA GLY A 88 5.02 -0.74 -11.83
C GLY A 88 6.00 0.41 -11.98
N THR A 89 7.31 0.11 -12.06
CA THR A 89 8.36 1.12 -12.24
C THR A 89 9.55 0.53 -13.01
N PRO A 90 10.34 1.34 -13.74
CA PRO A 90 11.61 0.88 -14.30
C PRO A 90 12.53 0.27 -13.24
N GLU A 91 13.26 -0.78 -13.58
CA GLU A 91 14.12 -1.52 -12.63
C GLU A 91 15.14 -0.63 -11.93
N ALA A 92 15.68 0.38 -12.63
CA ALA A 92 16.60 1.37 -12.06
C ALA A 92 16.03 2.16 -10.87
N ASN A 93 14.71 2.22 -10.71
CA ASN A 93 14.05 2.95 -9.63
C ASN A 93 13.73 2.08 -8.41
N VAL A 94 13.72 0.74 -8.56
CA VAL A 94 13.22 -0.20 -7.54
C VAL A 94 13.97 0.00 -6.22
N ASP A 95 15.29 -0.04 -6.25
CA ASP A 95 16.13 0.12 -5.07
C ASP A 95 15.89 1.44 -4.33
N CYS A 96 15.77 2.53 -5.07
CA CYS A 96 15.52 3.85 -4.50
C CYS A 96 14.16 3.89 -3.79
N ILE A 97 13.14 3.30 -4.43
CA ILE A 97 11.77 3.28 -3.90
C ILE A 97 11.68 2.36 -2.68
N LEU A 98 12.35 1.20 -2.67
CA LEU A 98 12.38 0.33 -1.50
C LEU A 98 13.02 1.02 -0.28
N ARG A 99 14.05 1.85 -0.50
CA ARG A 99 14.75 2.57 0.57
C ARG A 99 14.04 3.83 1.05
N GLN A 100 13.42 4.58 0.14
CA GLN A 100 12.94 5.94 0.41
C GLN A 100 11.41 6.12 0.25
N GLY A 101 10.72 5.11 -0.30
CA GLY A 101 9.34 5.22 -0.77
C GLY A 101 9.26 6.02 -2.07
N LEU A 102 8.04 6.25 -2.57
CA LEU A 102 7.87 7.23 -3.66
C LEU A 102 8.03 8.64 -3.07
N LEU A 103 8.98 9.40 -3.59
CA LEU A 103 9.32 10.73 -3.10
C LEU A 103 8.39 11.78 -3.72
N PRO A 104 7.69 12.61 -2.90
CA PRO A 104 6.85 13.69 -3.40
C PRO A 104 7.59 14.68 -4.29
N GLU A 105 8.87 14.97 -4.02
CA GLU A 105 9.65 15.94 -4.82
C GLU A 105 10.00 15.40 -6.22
N ARG A 106 9.95 14.08 -6.40
CA ARG A 106 10.21 13.43 -7.71
C ARG A 106 8.95 13.29 -8.56
N ARG A 107 7.79 13.71 -8.03
CA ARG A 107 6.57 13.78 -8.83
C ARG A 107 6.68 14.95 -9.79
N ARG A 108 6.22 14.78 -11.03
CA ARG A 108 5.84 15.96 -11.83
C ARG A 108 4.85 16.77 -10.98
N SER A 109 5.00 18.09 -10.92
CA SER A 109 4.26 18.92 -9.97
C SER A 109 2.75 18.62 -9.95
N GLY A 110 2.19 18.40 -8.77
CA GLY A 110 0.76 18.10 -8.60
C GLY A 110 0.30 16.69 -9.02
N THR A 111 1.20 15.81 -9.47
CA THR A 111 0.83 14.46 -9.92
C THR A 111 0.64 13.51 -8.73
N TRP A 112 -0.28 12.57 -8.91
CA TRP A 112 -0.59 11.49 -7.99
C TRP A 112 0.34 10.29 -8.22
N ASP A 113 0.66 9.55 -7.16
CA ASP A 113 1.22 8.21 -7.29
C ASP A 113 0.09 7.25 -7.66
N TRP A 114 0.28 6.47 -8.71
CA TRP A 114 -0.71 5.51 -9.20
C TRP A 114 -0.33 4.09 -8.79
N PHE A 115 -1.31 3.39 -8.25
CA PHE A 115 -1.20 2.01 -7.82
C PHE A 115 -2.30 1.19 -8.48
N GLY A 116 -1.98 -0.03 -8.90
CA GLY A 116 -2.98 -1.02 -9.29
C GLY A 116 -3.50 -1.74 -8.05
N GLY A 117 -4.82 -1.84 -7.90
CA GLY A 117 -5.45 -2.76 -6.94
C GLY A 117 -5.27 -4.24 -7.33
N SER A 118 -4.78 -4.49 -8.55
CA SER A 118 -4.36 -5.81 -9.03
C SER A 118 -3.02 -5.71 -9.78
N PRO A 119 -2.26 -6.81 -9.94
CA PRO A 119 -1.02 -6.79 -10.72
C PRO A 119 -1.24 -6.41 -12.19
N ALA A 120 -2.39 -6.73 -12.76
CA ALA A 120 -2.73 -6.42 -14.15
C ALA A 120 -2.82 -4.91 -14.41
N ALA A 121 -3.27 -4.15 -13.41
CA ALA A 121 -3.38 -2.69 -13.46
C ALA A 121 -2.02 -1.98 -13.27
N ALA A 122 -0.98 -2.68 -12.81
CA ALA A 122 0.37 -2.12 -12.60
C ALA A 122 1.35 -2.42 -13.75
N LYS A 123 0.87 -2.98 -14.86
CA LYS A 123 1.63 -3.28 -16.08
C LYS A 123 2.17 -2.01 -16.76
N PRO A 124 3.27 -2.09 -17.56
CA PRO A 124 3.81 -3.29 -18.22
C PRO A 124 5.17 -3.78 -17.68
N PHE A 125 5.46 -3.65 -16.39
CA PHE A 125 6.79 -3.98 -15.84
C PHE A 125 6.90 -5.45 -15.41
N LYS A 126 8.03 -6.11 -15.71
CA LYS A 126 8.28 -7.51 -15.33
C LYS A 126 8.26 -7.72 -13.81
N LYS A 127 8.78 -6.74 -13.08
CA LYS A 127 8.85 -6.71 -11.63
C LYS A 127 7.94 -5.61 -11.10
N LEU A 128 7.06 -5.96 -10.18
CA LEU A 128 6.15 -5.04 -9.51
C LEU A 128 6.61 -4.82 -8.08
N LEU A 129 6.44 -3.60 -7.60
CA LEU A 129 6.53 -3.28 -6.19
C LEU A 129 5.18 -3.59 -5.52
N VAL A 130 5.22 -4.24 -4.37
CA VAL A 130 4.06 -4.43 -3.49
C VAL A 130 4.10 -3.34 -2.43
N PHE A 131 3.01 -2.62 -2.28
CA PHE A 131 2.85 -1.57 -1.27
C PHE A 131 1.72 -1.92 -0.32
N LEU A 132 1.92 -1.58 0.95
CA LEU A 132 0.84 -1.44 1.91
C LEU A 132 0.47 0.04 1.95
N VAL A 133 -0.80 0.35 1.69
CA VAL A 133 -1.32 1.71 1.72
C VAL A 133 -2.40 1.87 2.78
N LEU A 134 -2.45 3.05 3.35
CA LEU A 134 -3.44 3.43 4.35
C LEU A 134 -4.53 4.28 3.71
N HIS A 135 -5.78 3.84 3.85
CA HIS A 135 -6.94 4.68 3.57
C HIS A 135 -7.06 5.72 4.68
N ALA A 136 -7.06 7.01 4.33
CA ALA A 136 -7.23 8.03 5.34
C ALA A 136 -8.70 8.02 5.85
N GLY A 137 -8.94 8.34 7.12
CA GLY A 137 -10.29 8.38 7.71
C GLY A 137 -10.57 9.71 8.44
N GLY A 138 -11.80 10.22 8.35
CA GLY A 138 -12.30 11.41 9.06
C GLY A 138 -12.50 12.66 8.18
N ALA A 139 -13.34 13.64 8.55
CA ALA A 139 -13.78 14.74 7.67
C ALA A 139 -12.66 15.61 7.04
N ALA A 140 -11.56 15.84 7.76
CA ALA A 140 -10.37 16.51 7.22
C ALA A 140 -9.58 15.59 6.27
N ALA A 141 -9.57 14.27 6.56
CA ALA A 141 -9.10 13.26 5.63
C ALA A 141 -10.08 13.10 4.46
N THR A 142 -11.40 13.28 4.59
CA THR A 142 -12.39 13.19 3.51
C THR A 142 -12.31 14.38 2.55
N ALA A 143 -11.99 15.59 3.03
CA ALA A 143 -11.67 16.73 2.18
C ALA A 143 -10.30 16.56 1.48
N ALA A 144 -9.35 15.92 2.16
CA ALA A 144 -8.08 15.53 1.58
C ALA A 144 -8.27 14.37 0.56
N LEU A 145 -9.11 13.37 0.82
CA LEU A 145 -9.40 12.13 0.07
C LEU A 145 -10.41 12.29 -1.06
N SER A 146 -11.36 13.22 -0.99
CA SER A 146 -12.23 13.52 -2.13
C SER A 146 -11.41 14.04 -3.31
N SER A 147 -10.26 14.65 -3.02
CA SER A 147 -9.19 14.89 -3.98
C SER A 147 -8.12 13.78 -3.96
N GLN A 148 -7.87 13.09 -2.83
CA GLN A 148 -6.78 12.11 -2.65
C GLN A 148 -6.98 10.67 -3.09
N TRP A 149 -8.20 10.20 -3.21
CA TRP A 149 -8.52 8.82 -3.54
C TRP A 149 -9.55 8.79 -4.65
N LYS A 150 -9.17 8.31 -5.83
CA LYS A 150 -10.09 8.02 -6.93
C LYS A 150 -9.94 6.57 -7.33
N GLU A 151 -10.90 5.75 -6.93
CA GLU A 151 -11.08 4.41 -7.49
C GLU A 151 -11.60 4.54 -8.92
N ASN A 152 -10.69 4.42 -9.88
CA ASN A 152 -11.03 4.27 -11.28
C ASN A 152 -10.54 2.90 -11.73
N LEU A 153 -11.47 2.02 -12.13
CA LEU A 153 -11.16 0.81 -12.91
C LEU A 153 -9.96 0.01 -12.34
N GLY A 154 -9.99 -0.31 -11.04
CA GLY A 154 -8.95 -1.13 -10.39
C GLY A 154 -7.65 -0.39 -10.06
N HIS A 155 -7.65 0.95 -10.01
CA HIS A 155 -6.52 1.77 -9.59
C HIS A 155 -6.81 2.56 -8.32
N VAL A 156 -5.72 2.88 -7.63
CA VAL A 156 -5.63 3.65 -6.40
C VAL A 156 -4.64 4.77 -6.64
N THR A 157 -5.01 6.01 -6.31
CA THR A 157 -4.09 7.15 -6.39
C THR A 157 -3.79 7.68 -5.00
N LEU A 158 -2.54 8.10 -4.74
CA LEU A 158 -2.14 8.71 -3.47
C LEU A 158 -1.21 9.92 -3.71
N LYS A 159 -1.28 10.92 -2.84
CA LYS A 159 -0.39 12.10 -2.89
C LYS A 159 0.52 12.23 -1.68
N CYS A 160 0.34 11.44 -0.64
CA CYS A 160 1.14 11.55 0.58
C CYS A 160 2.01 10.31 0.76
N ALA A 161 3.33 10.49 0.70
CA ALA A 161 4.29 9.39 0.82
C ALA A 161 4.30 8.71 2.21
N SER A 162 3.72 9.36 3.22
CA SER A 162 3.52 8.77 4.56
C SER A 162 2.40 7.74 4.62
N TYR A 163 1.53 7.67 3.61
CA TYR A 163 0.41 6.72 3.54
C TYR A 163 0.73 5.45 2.77
N GLN A 164 1.99 5.25 2.42
CA GLN A 164 2.46 4.13 1.60
C GLN A 164 3.74 3.56 2.19
N LEU A 165 3.80 2.24 2.23
CA LEU A 165 4.95 1.48 2.69
C LEU A 165 5.31 0.45 1.60
N PRO A 166 6.46 0.59 0.92
CA PRO A 166 6.92 -0.43 -0.01
C PRO A 166 7.30 -1.69 0.76
N VAL A 167 6.56 -2.77 0.57
CA VAL A 167 6.69 -4.04 1.33
C VAL A 167 7.70 -4.97 0.66
N GLY A 168 7.87 -4.88 -0.65
CA GLY A 168 8.79 -5.73 -1.40
C GLY A 168 8.54 -5.69 -2.89
N THR A 169 9.07 -6.68 -3.60
CA THR A 169 8.87 -6.85 -5.03
C THR A 169 8.37 -8.25 -5.36
N VAL A 170 7.67 -8.40 -6.47
CA VAL A 170 7.21 -9.68 -7.02
C VAL A 170 7.29 -9.65 -8.54
N GLU A 171 7.57 -10.78 -9.17
CA GLU A 171 7.60 -10.91 -10.62
C GLU A 171 6.21 -11.27 -11.21
N LEU A 172 5.91 -10.74 -12.41
CA LEU A 172 4.73 -11.11 -13.18
C LEU A 172 4.86 -12.52 -13.76
N ALA A 173 3.81 -13.33 -13.60
CA ALA A 173 3.75 -14.70 -14.12
C ALA A 173 3.64 -14.78 -15.66
N LYS A 174 3.06 -13.74 -16.27
CA LYS A 174 2.97 -13.57 -17.72
C LYS A 174 3.46 -12.18 -18.09
N PHE A 175 4.74 -12.08 -18.41
CA PHE A 175 5.23 -10.93 -19.15
C PHE A 175 4.83 -11.12 -20.61
N ALA A 176 3.70 -10.53 -21.00
CA ALA A 176 3.45 -10.32 -22.42
C ALA A 176 4.45 -9.24 -22.85
N GLY A 177 5.61 -9.68 -23.36
CA GLY A 177 6.47 -8.80 -24.15
C GLY A 177 5.61 -8.20 -25.25
N PHE A 178 5.68 -6.87 -25.38
CA PHE A 178 5.06 -6.14 -26.47
C PHE A 178 5.45 -6.72 -27.82
#